data_AF-A0A8T2VB09-F1
#
_entry.id   AF-A0A8T2VB09-F1
#
_cell.length_a   1.000
_cell.length_b   1.000
_cell.length_c   1.000
_cell.angle_alpha   90.00
_cell.angle_beta   90.00
_cell.angle_gamma   90.00
#
_symmetry.space_group_name_H-M   'P 1'
#
loop_
_entity.id
_entity.type
_entity.pdbx_description
1 polymer ?
#
loop_
_entity_poly.entity_id
_entity_poly.type
_entity_poly.pdbx_seq_one_letter_code
_entity_poly.pdbx_strand_id
1 'polypeptide(L)'
;MAMCSLFQANLLLTYNGQETSGLEDRRKQAIDVFLKVSGVLECAVKNILPRLSKEGRSKIPADLKEGVLHALLMQSLGQSVEIQLGLAIENVKATLAVKRRLACEQVKCFLEAFGDIQALGVGGIWGEKHLLFISWKLAEAKAAAFYFHGLMLAEGTEEDAHGNAIVSLETANGYLKESQNLSVKFSSTFPRTRPAPVWGTMKYLTEKIPWDLTNKKRMYRSSKHKEKFPGQVAQLPDFALSLHPEEFKLPGILSKSDA
;
A
#
# COMPACT_ATOMS: atom_id res chain seq x y z
N MET A 1 9.54 0.92 -20.34
CA MET A 1 8.08 0.59 -20.29
C MET A 1 7.52 0.79 -18.89
N ALA A 2 7.93 0.00 -17.89
CA ALA A 2 7.38 0.07 -16.52
C ALA A 2 7.32 1.49 -15.92
N MET A 3 8.42 2.24 -15.94
CA MET A 3 8.47 3.60 -15.36
C MET A 3 7.51 4.60 -16.03
N CYS A 4 7.38 4.54 -17.36
CA CYS A 4 6.43 5.40 -18.09
C CYS A 4 4.98 5.04 -17.75
N SER A 5 4.68 3.74 -17.62
CA SER A 5 3.36 3.26 -17.23
C SER A 5 3.02 3.59 -15.77
N LEU A 6 3.98 3.59 -14.84
CA LEU A 6 3.77 4.10 -13.48
C LEU A 6 3.39 5.59 -13.49
N PHE A 7 4.06 6.39 -14.31
CA PHE A 7 3.70 7.80 -14.48
C PHE A 7 2.29 7.96 -15.07
N GLN A 8 1.94 7.15 -16.08
CA GLN A 8 0.58 7.14 -16.65
C GLN A 8 -0.48 6.78 -15.60
N ALA A 9 -0.25 5.76 -14.77
CA ALA A 9 -1.17 5.40 -13.69
C ALA A 9 -1.36 6.56 -12.70
N ASN A 10 -0.28 7.26 -12.33
CA ASN A 10 -0.37 8.45 -11.49
C ASN A 10 -1.17 9.59 -12.15
N LEU A 11 -1.06 9.77 -13.47
CA LEU A 11 -1.88 10.75 -14.20
C LEU A 11 -3.37 10.41 -14.16
N LEU A 12 -3.73 9.13 -14.32
CA LEU A 12 -5.13 8.68 -14.22
C LEU A 12 -5.74 8.96 -12.85
N LEU A 13 -4.92 8.91 -11.79
CA LEU A 13 -5.33 9.17 -10.41
C LEU A 13 -5.25 10.65 -10.01
N THR A 14 -4.66 11.51 -10.85
CA THR A 14 -4.55 12.93 -10.53
C THR A 14 -5.93 13.60 -10.66
N TYR A 15 -6.49 14.00 -9.53
CA TYR A 15 -7.79 14.65 -9.44
C TYR A 15 -7.64 16.19 -9.50
N ASN A 16 -8.16 16.82 -10.54
CA ASN A 16 -8.11 18.28 -10.73
C ASN A 16 -9.32 19.04 -10.15
N GLY A 17 -10.16 18.39 -9.32
CA GLY A 17 -11.25 19.08 -8.62
C GLY A 17 -12.53 19.34 -9.42
N GLN A 18 -12.51 19.18 -10.75
CA GLN A 18 -13.59 19.67 -11.62
C GLN A 18 -14.49 18.59 -12.24
N GLU A 19 -14.07 17.32 -12.31
CA GLU A 19 -14.88 16.24 -12.89
C GLU A 19 -14.86 15.00 -11.98
N THR A 20 -16.03 14.64 -11.45
CA THR A 20 -16.26 13.38 -10.74
C THR A 20 -16.75 12.26 -11.67
N SER A 21 -17.16 12.60 -12.90
CA SER A 21 -17.58 11.64 -13.92
C SER A 21 -16.40 10.74 -14.34
N GLY A 22 -16.62 9.42 -14.30
CA GLY A 22 -15.62 8.43 -14.73
C GLY A 22 -14.44 8.22 -13.76
N LEU A 23 -14.46 8.78 -12.55
CA LEU A 23 -13.38 8.58 -11.57
C LEU A 23 -13.23 7.10 -11.15
N GLU A 24 -14.34 6.37 -11.05
CA GLU A 24 -14.31 4.92 -10.81
C GLU A 24 -13.61 4.17 -11.96
N ASP A 25 -13.95 4.49 -13.21
CA ASP A 25 -13.35 3.86 -14.39
C ASP A 25 -11.87 4.18 -14.52
N ARG A 26 -11.47 5.43 -14.26
CA ARG A 26 -10.05 5.82 -14.20
C ARG A 26 -9.28 5.06 -13.11
N ARG A 27 -9.91 4.83 -11.96
CA ARG A 27 -9.33 4.02 -10.87
C ARG A 27 -9.15 2.55 -11.30
N LYS A 28 -10.15 1.95 -11.94
CA LYS A 28 -10.03 0.58 -12.51
C LYS A 28 -8.94 0.51 -13.58
N GLN A 29 -8.88 1.49 -14.47
CA GLN A 29 -7.84 1.58 -15.49
C GLN A 29 -6.45 1.73 -14.87
N ALA A 30 -6.30 2.50 -13.79
CA ALA A 30 -5.04 2.61 -13.08
C ALA A 30 -4.60 1.27 -12.48
N ILE A 31 -5.53 0.48 -11.93
CA ILE A 31 -5.26 -0.89 -11.47
C ILE A 31 -4.70 -1.72 -12.63
N ASP A 32 -5.36 -1.73 -13.80
CA ASP A 32 -4.89 -2.50 -14.96
C ASP A 32 -3.46 -2.11 -15.37
N VAL A 33 -3.16 -0.80 -15.36
CA VAL A 33 -1.80 -0.31 -15.66
C VAL A 33 -0.79 -0.78 -14.62
N PHE A 34 -1.11 -0.73 -13.32
CA PHE A 34 -0.22 -1.23 -12.28
C PHE A 34 0.02 -2.74 -12.38
N LEU A 35 -1.00 -3.53 -12.72
CA LEU A 35 -0.86 -4.97 -12.93
C LEU A 35 0.09 -5.26 -14.10
N LYS A 36 -0.02 -4.52 -15.21
CA LYS A 36 0.94 -4.60 -16.34
C LYS A 36 2.36 -4.24 -15.94
N VAL A 37 2.53 -3.16 -15.16
CA VAL A 37 3.85 -2.78 -14.66
C VAL A 37 4.45 -3.89 -13.80
N SER A 38 3.68 -4.42 -12.85
CA SER A 38 4.14 -5.50 -12.00
C SER A 38 4.53 -6.74 -12.82
N GLY A 39 3.83 -7.04 -13.91
CA GLY A 39 4.17 -8.13 -14.85
C GLY A 39 5.53 -7.94 -15.53
N VAL A 40 5.79 -6.73 -16.03
CA VAL A 40 7.07 -6.37 -16.64
C VAL A 40 8.22 -6.47 -15.63
N LEU A 41 8.01 -5.96 -14.42
CA LEU A 41 9.01 -6.00 -13.35
C LEU A 41 9.27 -7.43 -12.86
N GLU A 42 8.21 -8.25 -12.74
CA GLU A 42 8.32 -9.66 -12.39
C GLU A 42 9.13 -10.42 -13.44
N CYS A 43 8.85 -10.19 -14.72
CA CYS A 43 9.63 -10.77 -15.79
C CYS A 43 11.11 -10.35 -15.72
N ALA A 44 11.39 -9.09 -15.38
CA ALA A 44 12.76 -8.63 -15.22
C ALA A 44 13.49 -9.39 -14.10
N VAL A 45 12.86 -9.50 -12.93
CA VAL A 45 13.43 -10.18 -11.75
C VAL A 45 13.57 -11.69 -11.97
N LYS A 46 12.55 -12.35 -12.52
CA LYS A 46 12.52 -13.82 -12.63
C LYS A 46 13.19 -14.36 -13.90
N ASN A 47 13.13 -13.63 -15.01
CA ASN A 47 13.56 -14.15 -16.31
C ASN A 47 14.77 -13.44 -16.91
N ILE A 48 14.99 -12.16 -16.61
CA ILE A 48 16.09 -11.38 -17.21
C ILE A 48 17.32 -11.38 -16.30
N LEU A 49 17.21 -10.87 -15.07
CA LEU A 49 18.35 -10.75 -14.14
C LEU A 49 19.09 -12.08 -13.90
N PRO A 50 18.40 -13.23 -13.74
CA PRO A 50 19.07 -14.49 -13.49
C PRO A 50 19.95 -14.95 -14.66
N ARG A 51 19.63 -14.53 -15.89
CA ARG A 51 20.38 -14.89 -17.11
C ARG A 51 21.61 -14.02 -17.35
N LEU A 52 21.76 -12.92 -16.62
CA LEU A 52 22.94 -12.07 -16.71
C LEU A 52 24.13 -12.74 -16.01
N SER A 53 25.32 -12.64 -16.63
CA SER A 53 26.57 -13.07 -16.02
C SER A 53 26.88 -12.26 -14.75
N LYS A 54 27.78 -12.76 -13.89
CA LYS A 54 28.20 -12.02 -12.68
C LYS A 54 28.72 -10.62 -13.02
N GLU A 55 29.51 -10.51 -14.08
CA GLU A 55 30.01 -9.22 -14.59
C GLU A 55 28.88 -8.34 -15.14
N GLY A 56 27.89 -8.92 -15.83
CA GLY A 56 26.71 -8.19 -16.26
C GLY A 56 25.94 -7.59 -15.09
N ARG A 57 25.74 -8.37 -14.00
CA ARG A 57 25.02 -7.92 -12.80
C ARG A 57 25.73 -6.82 -12.02
N SER A 58 27.07 -6.84 -11.98
CA SER A 58 27.84 -5.79 -11.29
C SER A 58 27.71 -4.44 -11.99
N LYS A 59 27.60 -4.44 -13.32
CA LYS A 59 27.42 -3.23 -14.16
C LYS A 59 26.00 -2.67 -14.18
N ILE A 60 25.02 -3.36 -13.58
CA ILE A 60 23.64 -2.85 -13.51
C ILE A 60 23.61 -1.57 -12.66
N PRO A 61 22.97 -0.49 -13.15
CA PRO A 61 22.72 0.72 -12.38
C PRO A 61 22.04 0.47 -11.02
N ALA A 62 22.27 1.36 -10.06
CA ALA A 62 21.75 1.19 -8.69
C ALA A 62 20.21 1.10 -8.63
N ASP A 63 19.52 1.83 -9.50
CA ASP A 63 18.07 1.88 -9.65
C ASP A 63 17.47 0.66 -10.37
N LEU A 64 18.31 -0.20 -10.96
CA LEU A 64 17.89 -1.43 -11.63
C LEU A 64 18.35 -2.69 -10.90
N LYS A 65 18.88 -2.54 -9.67
CA LYS A 65 19.21 -3.68 -8.82
C LYS A 65 17.95 -4.47 -8.47
N GLU A 66 18.13 -5.77 -8.26
CA GLU A 66 17.03 -6.72 -8.05
C GLU A 66 16.05 -6.27 -6.96
N GLY A 67 16.54 -5.85 -5.79
CA GLY A 67 15.70 -5.35 -4.72
C GLY A 67 14.91 -4.09 -5.09
N VAL A 68 15.45 -3.20 -5.94
CA VAL A 68 14.70 -2.01 -6.40
C VAL A 68 13.56 -2.44 -7.33
N LEU A 69 13.83 -3.37 -8.24
CA LEU A 69 12.81 -3.88 -9.16
C LEU A 69 11.72 -4.65 -8.42
N HIS A 70 12.08 -5.46 -7.42
CA HIS A 70 11.12 -6.18 -6.59
C HIS A 70 10.29 -5.21 -5.72
N ALA A 71 10.94 -4.20 -5.12
CA ALA A 71 10.22 -3.16 -4.39
C ALA A 71 9.23 -2.39 -5.27
N LEU A 72 9.58 -2.06 -6.52
CA LEU A 72 8.67 -1.40 -7.46
C LEU A 72 7.51 -2.31 -7.88
N LEU A 73 7.75 -3.62 -8.01
CA LEU A 73 6.72 -4.61 -8.27
C LEU A 73 5.71 -4.63 -7.12
N MET A 74 6.21 -4.81 -5.90
CA MET A 74 5.37 -4.87 -4.70
C MET A 74 4.67 -3.54 -4.42
N GLN A 75 5.32 -2.41 -4.69
CA GLN A 75 4.70 -1.08 -4.67
C GLN A 75 3.52 -1.01 -5.65
N SER A 76 3.68 -1.48 -6.89
CA SER A 76 2.62 -1.44 -7.91
C SER A 76 1.41 -2.26 -7.46
N LEU A 77 1.63 -3.46 -6.93
CA LEU A 77 0.56 -4.28 -6.36
C LEU A 77 -0.10 -3.60 -5.15
N GLY A 78 0.70 -3.02 -4.24
CA GLY A 78 0.20 -2.30 -3.07
C GLY A 78 -0.68 -1.10 -3.45
N GLN A 79 -0.31 -0.34 -4.49
CA GLN A 79 -1.12 0.77 -5.02
C GLN A 79 -2.42 0.25 -5.65
N SER A 80 -2.41 -0.88 -6.36
CA SER A 80 -3.65 -1.49 -6.86
C SER A 80 -4.60 -1.91 -5.74
N VAL A 81 -4.08 -2.54 -4.69
CA VAL A 81 -4.90 -2.93 -3.52
C VAL A 81 -5.46 -1.71 -2.80
N GLU A 82 -4.68 -0.63 -2.69
CA GLU A 82 -5.16 0.65 -2.12
C GLU A 82 -6.39 1.19 -2.86
N ILE A 83 -6.35 1.14 -4.20
CA ILE A 83 -7.46 1.58 -5.04
C ILE A 83 -8.67 0.66 -4.84
N GLN A 84 -8.46 -0.66 -4.82
CA GLN A 84 -9.54 -1.63 -4.52
C GLN A 84 -10.17 -1.39 -3.14
N LEU A 85 -9.36 -1.06 -2.13
CA LEU A 85 -9.86 -0.71 -0.81
C LEU A 85 -10.70 0.57 -0.84
N GLY A 86 -10.24 1.60 -1.56
CA GLY A 86 -11.01 2.83 -1.75
C GLY A 86 -12.37 2.57 -2.41
N LEU A 87 -12.40 1.77 -3.48
CA LEU A 87 -13.64 1.34 -4.14
C LEU A 87 -14.53 0.53 -3.19
N ALA A 88 -13.96 -0.35 -2.37
CA ALA A 88 -14.71 -1.11 -1.36
C ALA A 88 -15.29 -0.20 -0.27
N ILE A 89 -14.59 0.85 0.16
CA ILE A 89 -15.10 1.81 1.15
C ILE A 89 -16.34 2.53 0.60
N GLU A 90 -16.32 2.94 -0.66
CA GLU A 90 -17.43 3.63 -1.34
C GLU A 90 -18.59 2.70 -1.68
N ASN A 91 -18.34 1.39 -1.79
CA ASN A 91 -19.36 0.39 -2.11
C ASN A 91 -20.13 -0.07 -0.86
N VAL A 92 -21.42 0.27 -0.79
CA VAL A 92 -22.33 -0.15 0.30
C VAL A 92 -22.47 -1.67 0.46
N LYS A 93 -22.20 -2.45 -0.59
CA LYS A 93 -22.27 -3.92 -0.55
C LYS A 93 -20.98 -4.56 -0.03
N ALA A 94 -19.87 -3.82 0.03
CA ALA A 94 -18.60 -4.37 0.50
C ALA A 94 -18.61 -4.50 2.03
N THR A 95 -18.46 -5.74 2.51
CA THR A 95 -18.46 -6.04 3.93
C THR A 95 -17.20 -5.52 4.62
N LEU A 96 -17.28 -5.37 5.95
CA LEU A 96 -16.13 -5.01 6.77
C LEU A 96 -14.98 -6.02 6.64
N ALA A 97 -15.31 -7.32 6.51
CA ALA A 97 -14.33 -8.37 6.28
C ALA A 97 -13.54 -8.17 4.97
N VAL A 98 -14.21 -7.75 3.88
CA VAL A 98 -13.54 -7.43 2.61
C VAL A 98 -12.59 -6.25 2.76
N LYS A 99 -13.03 -5.17 3.43
CA LYS A 99 -12.19 -3.98 3.68
C LYS A 99 -10.97 -4.32 4.53
N ARG A 100 -11.15 -5.12 5.58
CA ARG A 100 -10.05 -5.63 6.42
C ARG A 100 -9.07 -6.47 5.62
N ARG A 101 -9.56 -7.40 4.79
CA ARG A 101 -8.72 -8.25 3.94
C ARG A 101 -7.86 -7.42 3.01
N LEU A 102 -8.47 -6.52 2.23
CA LEU A 102 -7.76 -5.64 1.31
C LEU A 102 -6.71 -4.78 2.03
N ALA A 103 -7.03 -4.22 3.21
CA ALA A 103 -6.06 -3.45 3.98
C ALA A 103 -4.87 -4.30 4.45
N CYS A 104 -5.09 -5.56 4.84
CA CYS A 104 -4.00 -6.48 5.23
C CYS A 104 -3.16 -6.92 4.02
N GLU A 105 -3.79 -7.18 2.87
CA GLU A 105 -3.10 -7.44 1.60
C GLU A 105 -2.20 -6.25 1.21
N GLN A 106 -2.67 -5.01 1.41
CA GLN A 106 -1.89 -3.80 1.18
C GLN A 106 -0.66 -3.72 2.10
N VAL A 107 -0.81 -4.07 3.39
CA VAL A 107 0.31 -4.13 4.35
C VAL A 107 1.37 -5.10 3.87
N LYS A 108 0.97 -6.29 3.43
CA LYS A 108 1.89 -7.31 2.91
C LYS A 108 2.74 -6.76 1.76
N CYS A 109 2.10 -6.12 0.77
CA CYS A 109 2.80 -5.53 -0.37
C CYS A 109 3.86 -4.51 0.05
N PHE A 110 3.48 -3.53 0.87
CA PHE A 110 4.43 -2.49 1.28
C PHE A 110 5.47 -2.96 2.29
N LEU A 111 5.18 -4.02 3.06
CA LEU A 111 6.14 -4.61 3.98
C LEU A 111 7.25 -5.35 3.21
N GLU A 112 6.90 -6.12 2.19
CA GLU A 112 7.87 -6.76 1.30
C GLU A 112 8.71 -5.69 0.57
N ALA A 113 8.07 -4.68 -0.02
CA ALA A 113 8.79 -3.57 -0.67
C ALA A 113 9.74 -2.82 0.28
N PHE A 114 9.34 -2.64 1.54
CA PHE A 114 10.17 -2.00 2.55
C PHE A 114 11.42 -2.84 2.85
N GLY A 115 11.25 -4.15 3.02
CA GLY A 115 12.35 -5.08 3.26
C GLY A 115 13.41 -5.03 2.16
N ASP A 116 12.98 -5.01 0.89
CA ASP A 116 13.89 -4.94 -0.25
C ASP A 116 14.70 -3.66 -0.29
N ILE A 117 14.03 -2.50 -0.14
CA ILE A 117 14.72 -1.20 -0.18
C ILE A 117 15.65 -1.04 1.03
N GLN A 118 15.21 -1.49 2.22
CA GLN A 118 16.02 -1.41 3.43
C GLN A 118 17.28 -2.28 3.31
N ALA A 119 17.17 -3.50 2.80
CA ALA A 119 18.28 -4.43 2.65
C ALA A 119 19.36 -3.94 1.68
N LEU A 120 18.97 -3.14 0.68
CA LEU A 120 19.92 -2.56 -0.27
C LEU A 120 20.79 -1.45 0.32
N GLY A 121 20.41 -0.88 1.48
CA GLY A 121 21.12 0.24 2.10
C GLY A 121 21.29 1.42 1.12
N VAL A 122 20.25 1.69 0.31
CA VAL A 122 20.37 2.50 -0.91
C VAL A 122 20.98 3.87 -0.59
N GLY A 123 22.24 4.07 -0.98
CA GLY A 123 22.94 5.34 -0.83
C GLY A 123 22.45 6.35 -1.87
N GLY A 124 22.34 7.61 -1.46
CA GLY A 124 22.00 8.71 -2.33
C GLY A 124 20.51 9.08 -2.34
N ILE A 125 20.26 10.26 -2.88
CA ILE A 125 18.99 11.00 -2.76
C ILE A 125 17.77 10.19 -3.22
N TRP A 126 17.87 9.48 -4.34
CA TRP A 126 16.74 8.73 -4.90
C TRP A 126 16.33 7.55 -4.03
N GLY A 127 17.30 6.82 -3.47
CA GLY A 127 17.06 5.70 -2.58
C GLY A 127 16.38 6.13 -1.28
N GLU A 128 16.86 7.21 -0.68
CA GLU A 128 16.27 7.80 0.53
C GLU A 128 14.83 8.26 0.28
N LYS A 129 14.57 8.91 -0.85
CA LYS A 129 13.23 9.38 -1.20
C LYS A 129 12.28 8.21 -1.46
N HIS A 130 12.74 7.13 -2.11
CA HIS A 130 11.93 5.92 -2.33
C HIS A 130 11.62 5.21 -1.01
N LEU A 131 12.61 5.08 -0.11
CA LEU A 131 12.38 4.51 1.22
C LEU A 131 11.34 5.31 2.02
N LEU A 132 11.39 6.64 1.96
CA LEU A 132 10.37 7.50 2.58
C LEU A 132 8.98 7.27 2.00
N PHE A 133 8.87 7.12 0.67
CA PHE A 133 7.60 6.79 0.02
C PHE A 133 7.04 5.46 0.50
N ILE A 134 7.85 4.40 0.47
CA ILE A 134 7.41 3.06 0.90
C ILE A 134 7.04 3.06 2.39
N SER A 135 7.84 3.72 3.23
CA SER A 135 7.55 3.85 4.67
C SER A 135 6.23 4.57 4.91
N TRP A 136 5.99 5.68 4.19
CA TRP A 136 4.73 6.42 4.25
C TRP A 136 3.55 5.53 3.87
N LYS A 137 3.60 4.86 2.72
CA LYS A 137 2.51 4.00 2.25
C LYS A 137 2.29 2.77 3.14
N LEU A 138 3.35 2.22 3.73
CA LEU A 138 3.26 1.14 4.72
C LEU A 138 2.53 1.61 5.98
N ALA A 139 2.82 2.81 6.48
CA ALA A 139 2.12 3.38 7.63
C ALA A 139 0.62 3.60 7.32
N GLU A 140 0.27 4.07 6.12
CA GLU A 140 -1.13 4.18 5.69
C GLU A 140 -1.84 2.81 5.64
N ALA A 141 -1.18 1.81 5.05
CA ALA A 141 -1.71 0.45 4.97
C ALA A 141 -1.94 -0.14 6.37
N LYS A 142 -0.98 0.04 7.30
CA LYS A 142 -1.13 -0.41 8.69
C LYS A 142 -2.25 0.32 9.42
N ALA A 143 -2.39 1.63 9.21
CA ALA A 143 -3.51 2.39 9.77
C ALA A 143 -4.86 1.83 9.31
N ALA A 144 -5.00 1.55 8.00
CA ALA A 144 -6.19 0.94 7.45
C ALA A 144 -6.47 -0.46 8.02
N ALA A 145 -5.44 -1.31 8.08
CA ALA A 145 -5.56 -2.69 8.53
C ALA A 145 -6.00 -2.77 10.01
N PHE A 146 -5.32 -2.03 10.89
CA PHE A 146 -5.68 -1.97 12.30
C PHE A 146 -7.03 -1.29 12.54
N TYR A 147 -7.43 -0.33 11.70
CA TYR A 147 -8.75 0.29 11.80
C TYR A 147 -9.87 -0.72 11.51
N PHE A 148 -9.86 -1.36 10.34
CA PHE A 148 -10.89 -2.33 9.99
C PHE A 148 -10.83 -3.59 10.87
N HIS A 149 -9.65 -3.98 11.35
CA HIS A 149 -9.52 -5.04 12.35
C HIS A 149 -10.15 -4.64 13.68
N GLY A 150 -9.93 -3.42 14.16
CA GLY A 150 -10.54 -2.90 15.38
C GLY A 150 -12.07 -2.82 15.30
N LEU A 151 -12.61 -2.44 14.14
CA LEU A 151 -14.06 -2.48 13.90
C LEU A 151 -14.61 -3.91 13.94
N MET A 152 -13.91 -4.90 13.37
CA MET A 152 -14.33 -6.31 13.43
C MET A 152 -14.33 -6.83 14.88
N LEU A 153 -13.30 -6.50 15.65
CA LEU A 153 -13.24 -6.85 17.07
C LEU A 153 -14.37 -6.21 17.86
N ALA A 154 -14.76 -4.97 17.50
CA ALA A 154 -15.85 -4.27 18.16
C ALA A 154 -17.22 -4.94 17.97
N GLU A 155 -17.39 -5.75 16.92
CA GLU A 155 -18.59 -6.56 16.64
C GLU A 155 -18.54 -7.96 17.29
N GLY A 156 -17.36 -8.37 17.79
CA GLY A 156 -17.16 -9.68 18.41
C GLY A 156 -17.80 -9.80 19.80
N THR A 157 -18.13 -11.04 20.17
CA THR A 157 -18.67 -11.40 21.49
C THR A 157 -17.63 -12.09 22.39
N GLU A 158 -16.37 -12.14 21.96
CA GLU A 158 -15.27 -12.74 22.70
C GLU A 158 -14.93 -11.94 23.96
N GLU A 159 -14.25 -12.58 24.92
CA GLU A 159 -13.76 -11.89 26.12
C GLU A 159 -12.80 -10.75 25.71
N ASP A 160 -12.93 -9.60 26.37
CA ASP A 160 -12.13 -8.39 26.11
C ASP A 160 -12.20 -7.84 24.67
N ALA A 161 -13.20 -8.25 23.87
CA ALA A 161 -13.34 -7.82 22.49
C ALA A 161 -13.38 -6.30 22.31
N HIS A 162 -14.00 -5.55 23.24
CA HIS A 162 -14.04 -4.10 23.17
C HIS A 162 -12.74 -3.44 23.63
N GLY A 163 -12.05 -3.99 24.62
CA GLY A 163 -10.69 -3.61 25.00
C GLY A 163 -9.71 -3.80 23.83
N ASN A 164 -9.75 -4.97 23.20
CA ASN A 164 -8.97 -5.30 22.00
C ASN A 164 -9.27 -4.35 20.84
N ALA A 165 -10.56 -4.04 20.61
CA ALA A 165 -10.97 -3.08 19.60
C ALA A 165 -10.38 -1.69 19.85
N ILE A 166 -10.39 -1.19 21.09
CA ILE A 166 -9.79 0.12 21.42
C ILE A 166 -8.30 0.12 21.14
N VAL A 167 -7.56 -0.91 21.57
CA VAL A 167 -6.10 -0.98 21.34
C VAL A 167 -5.77 -1.04 19.84
N SER A 168 -6.57 -1.76 19.06
CA SER A 168 -6.43 -1.78 17.60
C SER A 168 -6.69 -0.39 16.99
N LEU A 169 -7.75 0.30 17.42
CA LEU A 169 -8.06 1.66 16.95
C LEU A 169 -7.01 2.70 17.39
N GLU A 170 -6.43 2.56 18.58
CA GLU A 170 -5.30 3.39 19.03
C GLU A 170 -4.07 3.16 18.15
N THR A 171 -3.76 1.91 17.83
CA THR A 171 -2.66 1.54 16.95
C THR A 171 -2.86 2.12 15.55
N ALA A 172 -4.09 2.00 15.01
CA ALA A 172 -4.46 2.61 13.73
C ALA A 172 -4.24 4.13 13.72
N ASN A 173 -4.65 4.81 14.80
CA ASN A 173 -4.46 6.25 14.96
C ASN A 173 -2.98 6.64 15.10
N GLY A 174 -2.16 5.80 15.72
CA GLY A 174 -0.71 5.97 15.79
C GLY A 174 -0.08 5.94 14.40
N TYR A 175 -0.40 4.92 13.60
CA TYR A 175 0.09 4.80 12.23
C TYR A 175 -0.43 5.90 11.30
N LEU A 176 -1.66 6.37 11.50
CA LEU A 176 -2.20 7.51 10.76
C LEU A 176 -1.37 8.79 11.00
N LYS A 177 -0.96 9.05 12.26
CA LYS A 177 -0.08 10.20 12.57
C LYS A 177 1.32 10.01 12.02
N GLU A 178 1.85 8.80 12.10
CA GLU A 178 3.14 8.45 11.50
C GLU A 178 3.13 8.68 9.98
N SER A 179 2.08 8.25 9.29
CA SER A 179 1.95 8.41 7.84
C SER A 179 1.90 9.88 7.43
N GLN A 180 1.17 10.72 8.17
CA GLN A 180 1.15 12.17 7.96
C GLN A 180 2.54 12.81 8.12
N ASN A 181 3.31 12.36 9.11
CA ASN A 181 4.68 12.86 9.28
C ASN A 181 5.61 12.40 8.14
N LEU A 182 5.48 11.13 7.72
CA LEU A 182 6.27 10.57 6.63
C LEU A 182 5.95 11.21 5.28
N SER A 183 4.68 11.56 5.02
CA SER A 183 4.28 12.25 3.77
C SER A 183 4.89 13.64 3.65
N VAL A 184 4.96 14.39 4.76
CA VAL A 184 5.61 15.70 4.83
C VAL A 184 7.12 15.56 4.61
N LYS A 185 7.76 14.59 5.26
CA LYS A 185 9.18 14.28 5.05
C LYS A 185 9.45 13.92 3.60
N PHE A 186 8.71 12.97 3.03
CA PHE A 186 8.83 12.57 1.63
C PHE A 186 8.73 13.77 0.66
N SER A 187 7.74 14.65 0.88
CA SER A 187 7.49 15.80 0.00
C SER A 187 8.59 16.86 0.09
N SER A 188 9.18 17.03 1.28
CA SER A 188 10.25 18.01 1.54
C SER A 188 11.65 17.49 1.18
N THR A 189 11.87 16.17 1.15
CA THR A 189 13.13 15.55 0.70
C THR A 189 13.34 15.75 -0.80
N PHE A 190 14.58 16.07 -1.19
CA PHE A 190 14.95 16.27 -2.59
C PHE A 190 14.82 14.95 -3.40
N PRO A 191 14.43 14.99 -4.69
CA PRO A 191 13.83 16.12 -5.39
C PRO A 191 12.49 16.53 -4.75
N ARG A 192 12.32 17.82 -4.45
CA ARG A 192 11.11 18.28 -3.74
C ARG A 192 9.87 18.04 -4.59
N THR A 193 8.82 17.53 -3.97
CA THR A 193 7.54 17.25 -4.62
C THR A 193 6.44 18.03 -3.91
N ARG A 194 5.38 18.41 -4.65
CA ARG A 194 4.21 19.00 -4.00
C ARG A 194 3.61 17.97 -3.04
N PRO A 195 3.16 18.38 -1.84
CA PRO A 195 2.39 17.50 -0.96
C PRO A 195 1.21 16.93 -1.73
N ALA A 196 1.03 15.61 -1.67
CA ALA A 196 -0.15 14.99 -2.26
C ALA A 196 -1.39 15.47 -1.50
N PRO A 197 -2.48 15.86 -2.19
CA PRO A 197 -3.74 16.10 -1.51
C PRO A 197 -4.20 14.82 -0.79
N VAL A 198 -4.94 14.97 0.30
CA VAL A 198 -5.58 13.82 0.94
C VAL A 198 -6.85 13.48 0.17
N TRP A 199 -6.90 12.30 -0.45
CA TRP A 199 -8.03 11.83 -1.23
C TRP A 199 -8.26 10.31 -1.02
N GLY A 200 -9.35 9.79 -1.61
CA GLY A 200 -9.66 8.36 -1.59
C GLY A 200 -9.72 7.75 -0.18
N THR A 201 -9.10 6.58 -0.03
CA THR A 201 -9.01 5.82 1.22
C THR A 201 -8.53 6.68 2.39
N MET A 202 -7.50 7.50 2.19
CA MET A 202 -6.90 8.28 3.28
C MET A 202 -7.76 9.45 3.74
N LYS A 203 -8.61 10.00 2.87
CA LYS A 203 -9.61 10.99 3.29
C LYS A 203 -10.59 10.37 4.29
N TYR A 204 -11.13 9.21 3.93
CA TYR A 204 -12.03 8.46 4.81
C TYR A 204 -11.37 8.10 6.15
N LEU A 205 -10.16 7.54 6.11
CA LEU A 205 -9.46 7.10 7.33
C LEU A 205 -9.08 8.26 8.25
N THR A 206 -8.68 9.40 7.69
CA THR A 206 -8.33 10.61 8.46
C THR A 206 -9.52 11.14 9.26
N GLU A 207 -10.72 11.06 8.68
CA GLU A 207 -11.96 11.49 9.34
C GLU A 207 -12.46 10.43 10.34
N LYS A 208 -12.42 9.15 9.97
CA LYS A 208 -13.09 8.09 10.72
C LYS A 208 -12.29 7.53 11.88
N ILE A 209 -10.98 7.30 11.71
CA ILE A 209 -10.15 6.69 12.78
C ILE A 209 -10.24 7.48 14.09
N PRO A 210 -10.02 8.82 14.11
CA PRO A 210 -10.06 9.56 15.37
C PRO A 210 -11.46 9.62 15.99
N TRP A 211 -12.49 9.71 15.14
CA TRP A 211 -13.88 9.79 15.58
C TRP A 211 -14.36 8.47 16.20
N ASP A 212 -14.14 7.34 15.52
CA ASP A 212 -14.50 6.01 16.02
C ASP A 212 -13.74 5.64 17.29
N LEU A 213 -12.45 5.95 17.36
CA LEU A 213 -11.64 5.74 18.56
C LEU A 213 -12.21 6.50 19.76
N THR A 214 -12.54 7.78 19.56
CA THR A 214 -13.11 8.63 20.63
C THR A 214 -14.46 8.10 21.10
N ASN A 215 -15.33 7.74 20.17
CA ASN A 215 -16.64 7.19 20.47
C ASN A 215 -16.54 5.84 21.19
N LYS A 216 -15.70 4.93 20.73
CA LYS A 216 -15.52 3.61 21.34
C LYS A 216 -14.98 3.72 22.76
N LYS A 217 -13.98 4.59 22.99
CA LYS A 217 -13.48 4.90 24.35
C LYS A 217 -14.56 5.45 25.27
N ARG A 218 -15.40 6.36 24.76
CA ARG A 218 -16.53 6.91 25.53
C ARG A 218 -17.51 5.82 25.92
N MET A 219 -17.92 4.98 24.97
CA MET A 219 -18.85 3.87 25.22
C MET A 219 -18.28 2.84 26.20
N TYR A 220 -17.00 2.52 26.07
CA TYR A 220 -16.30 1.60 26.97
C TYR A 220 -16.26 2.12 28.40
N ARG A 221 -15.92 3.40 28.61
CA ARG A 221 -15.91 4.02 29.95
C ARG A 221 -17.29 4.03 30.61
N SER A 222 -18.36 4.12 29.82
CA SER A 222 -19.74 4.05 30.32
C SER A 222 -20.25 2.63 30.53
N SER A 223 -19.50 1.60 30.09
CA SER A 223 -19.88 0.20 30.27
C SER A 223 -19.70 -0.23 31.73
N LYS A 224 -20.65 -1.02 32.24
CA LYS A 224 -20.55 -1.63 33.58
C LYS A 224 -19.61 -2.83 33.62
N HIS A 225 -19.29 -3.41 32.45
CA HIS A 225 -18.39 -4.54 32.33
C HIS A 225 -16.93 -4.07 32.33
N LYS A 226 -16.15 -4.56 33.29
CA LYS A 226 -14.70 -4.30 33.36
C LYS A 226 -13.97 -5.35 32.53
N GLU A 227 -13.87 -5.11 31.22
CA GLU A 227 -12.90 -5.84 30.38
C GLU A 227 -11.48 -5.45 30.79
N LYS A 228 -10.54 -6.39 30.60
CA LYS A 228 -9.12 -6.10 30.76
C LYS A 228 -8.61 -5.46 29.48
N PHE A 229 -7.81 -4.40 29.63
CA PHE A 229 -7.07 -3.88 28.49
C PHE A 229 -5.93 -4.86 28.17
N PRO A 230 -5.79 -5.28 26.90
CA PRO A 230 -4.69 -6.16 26.52
C PRO A 230 -3.37 -5.42 26.69
N GLY A 231 -2.35 -6.12 27.19
CA GLY A 231 -0.99 -5.58 27.32
C GLY A 231 -0.23 -5.50 25.98
N GLN A 232 -0.76 -6.11 24.92
CA GLN A 232 -0.15 -6.15 23.60
C GLN A 232 -1.22 -6.00 22.50
N VAL A 233 -0.84 -5.36 21.40
CA VAL A 233 -1.69 -5.22 20.21
C VAL A 233 -1.90 -6.58 19.55
N ALA A 234 -3.13 -6.91 19.22
CA ALA A 234 -3.47 -8.12 18.46
C ALA A 234 -2.72 -8.18 17.12
N GLN A 235 -2.28 -9.36 16.72
CA GLN A 235 -1.67 -9.55 15.41
C GLN A 235 -2.72 -9.38 14.30
N LEU A 236 -2.33 -8.71 13.22
CA LEU A 236 -3.17 -8.64 12.03
C LEU A 236 -3.29 -10.05 11.40
N PRO A 237 -4.46 -10.42 10.87
CA PRO A 237 -4.59 -11.67 10.14
C PRO A 237 -3.72 -11.67 8.89
N ASP A 238 -3.09 -12.81 8.60
CA ASP A 238 -2.36 -13.01 7.35
C ASP A 238 -3.32 -13.45 6.25
N PHE A 239 -3.34 -12.70 5.14
CA PHE A 239 -4.14 -13.01 3.96
C PHE A 239 -3.23 -13.15 2.75
N ALA A 240 -3.53 -14.13 1.91
CA ALA A 240 -2.90 -14.23 0.60
C ALA A 240 -3.27 -13.01 -0.26
N LEU A 241 -2.30 -12.50 -1.01
CA LEU A 241 -2.54 -11.41 -1.95
C LEU A 241 -3.42 -11.93 -3.10
N SER A 242 -4.56 -11.29 -3.31
CA SER A 242 -5.53 -11.67 -4.35
C SER A 242 -5.12 -11.18 -5.73
N LEU A 243 -4.35 -10.09 -5.80
CA LEU A 243 -3.84 -9.54 -7.04
C LEU A 243 -2.54 -10.21 -7.46
N HIS A 244 -2.42 -10.47 -8.76
CA HIS A 244 -1.21 -11.03 -9.34
C HIS A 244 -0.75 -10.15 -10.50
N PRO A 245 0.58 -10.08 -10.74
CA PRO A 245 1.12 -9.47 -11.94
C PRO A 245 0.45 -9.99 -13.21
N GLU A 246 0.19 -9.09 -14.17
CA GLU A 246 -0.26 -9.52 -15.49
C GLU A 246 0.87 -10.27 -16.19
N GLU A 247 0.58 -11.42 -16.81
CA GLU A 247 1.62 -12.21 -17.48
C GLU A 247 2.28 -11.38 -18.60
N PHE A 248 3.58 -11.14 -18.46
CA PHE A 248 4.37 -10.46 -19.49
C PHE A 248 5.29 -11.44 -20.22
N LYS A 249 5.12 -11.54 -21.54
CA LYS A 249 5.97 -12.34 -22.42
C LYS A 249 6.99 -11.44 -23.12
N LEU A 250 8.26 -11.82 -23.03
CA LEU A 250 9.31 -11.15 -23.80
C LEU A 250 8.99 -11.26 -25.31
N PRO A 251 9.15 -10.17 -26.07
CA PRO A 251 9.01 -10.25 -27.52
C PRO A 251 10.03 -11.23 -28.09
N GLY A 252 9.62 -11.97 -29.13
CA GLY A 252 10.54 -12.83 -29.87
C GLY A 252 11.71 -12.01 -30.43
N ILE A 253 12.89 -12.63 -30.51
CA ILE A 253 14.02 -12.01 -31.19
C ILE A 253 13.68 -12.03 -32.69
N LEU A 254 13.55 -10.87 -33.32
CA LEU A 254 13.48 -10.79 -34.77
C LEU A 254 14.75 -11.43 -35.31
N SER A 255 14.58 -12.57 -35.98
CA SER A 255 15.70 -13.27 -36.59
C SER A 255 16.24 -12.40 -37.74
N LYS A 256 17.56 -12.38 -37.93
CA LYS A 256 18.19 -11.66 -39.06
C LYS A 256 17.74 -12.14 -40.45
N SER A 257 16.90 -13.16 -40.54
CA SER A 257 16.32 -13.66 -41.80
C SER A 257 15.04 -12.95 -42.22
N ASP A 258 14.52 -12.01 -41.44
CA ASP A 258 13.28 -11.26 -41.76
C ASP A 258 13.54 -9.79 -42.17
N ALA A 259 14.78 -9.46 -42.60
CA ALA A 259 15.17 -8.13 -43.09
C ALA A 259 15.88 -8.21 -44.44
#